data_AF-A0A2T6B5L5-F1
#
_entry.id   AF-A0A2T6B5L5-F1
#
_cell.length_a   1.000
_cell.length_b   1.000
_cell.length_c   1.000
_cell.angle_alpha   90.00
_cell.angle_beta   90.00
_cell.angle_gamma   90.00
#
_symmetry.space_group_name_H-M   'P 1'
#
loop_
_entity.id
_entity.type
_entity.pdbx_description
1 polymer ?
#
loop_
_entity_poly.entity_id
_entity_poly.type
_entity_poly.pdbx_seq_one_letter_code
_entity_poly.pdbx_strand_id
1 'polypeptide(L)'
;MQAFSPDEARRIAQLIYDESADMINELSAIAREDATRYALEELEKSVDRLKEARAAMTQFRNRTQIVDPGASLESQMGLLSSLQAQLAQTLIDLDILRQTTRANDPRITQTERRVEVIERRINEERQKVGLGTGSARDGEEAFADLVGEYERLAVDLEFAQQSYTAALASYDSALAEAQRRSRYLAAHVSPTLPESATRPQRGSLLSLVALFSFLSWAVLVLAAYAIRDRR
;
A
#
# COMPACT_ATOMS: atom_id res chain seq x y z
N MET A 1 0.88 30.52 37.16
CA MET A 1 -0.49 30.79 37.66
C MET A 1 -0.42 31.20 39.11
N GLN A 2 -1.21 32.19 39.52
CA GLN A 2 -1.25 32.68 40.90
C GLN A 2 -2.51 32.11 41.56
N ALA A 3 -2.35 31.20 42.53
CA ALA A 3 -3.44 30.71 43.38
C ALA A 3 -3.08 30.94 44.86
N PHE A 4 -4.10 31.02 45.71
CA PHE A 4 -3.96 31.47 47.11
C PHE A 4 -3.36 30.42 48.05
N SER A 5 -3.22 29.16 47.62
CA SER A 5 -2.46 28.12 48.32
C SER A 5 -1.63 27.26 47.36
N PRO A 6 -0.49 26.70 47.80
CA PRO A 6 0.34 25.82 46.99
C PRO A 6 -0.42 24.57 46.48
N ASP A 7 -1.31 24.02 47.29
CA ASP A 7 -2.12 22.84 46.93
C ASP A 7 -3.16 23.16 45.85
N GLU A 8 -3.78 24.34 45.91
CA GLU A 8 -4.75 24.79 44.92
C GLU A 8 -4.07 25.18 43.60
N ALA A 9 -2.89 25.82 43.67
CA ALA A 9 -2.04 26.05 42.50
C ALA A 9 -1.67 24.74 41.79
N ARG A 10 -1.33 23.69 42.57
CA ARG A 10 -1.00 22.36 42.06
C ARG A 10 -2.21 21.67 41.45
N ARG A 11 -3.37 21.71 42.11
CA ARG A 11 -4.58 21.06 41.61
C ARG A 11 -5.04 21.69 40.29
N ILE A 12 -4.99 23.03 40.18
CA ILE A 12 -5.30 23.74 38.93
C ILE A 12 -4.26 23.42 37.85
N ALA A 13 -2.96 23.42 38.18
CA ALA A 13 -1.91 23.09 37.21
C ALA A 13 -2.03 21.64 36.70
N GLN A 14 -2.39 20.69 37.57
CA GLN A 14 -2.62 19.29 37.18
C GLN A 14 -3.84 19.17 36.27
N LEU A 15 -4.96 19.82 36.61
CA LEU A 15 -6.18 19.79 35.79
C LEU A 15 -5.92 20.34 34.38
N ILE A 16 -5.17 21.44 34.29
CA ILE A 16 -4.80 22.05 33.01
C ILE A 16 -3.82 21.18 32.25
N TYR A 17 -2.90 20.51 32.94
CA TYR A 17 -1.98 19.55 32.33
C TYR A 17 -2.73 18.36 31.72
N ASP A 18 -3.65 17.76 32.48
CA ASP A 18 -4.44 16.61 32.03
C ASP A 18 -5.30 16.98 30.80
N GLU A 19 -6.00 18.12 30.83
CA GLU A 19 -6.76 18.63 29.67
C GLU A 19 -5.87 18.99 28.48
N SER A 20 -4.68 19.54 28.73
CA SER A 20 -3.73 19.85 27.66
C SER A 20 -3.16 18.56 27.03
N ALA A 21 -2.97 17.51 27.83
CA ALA A 21 -2.51 16.22 27.35
C ALA A 21 -3.57 15.55 26.47
N ASP A 22 -4.83 15.57 26.88
CA ASP A 22 -5.94 15.03 26.10
C ASP A 22 -6.13 15.80 24.78
N MET A 23 -6.08 17.13 24.81
CA MET A 23 -6.12 17.96 23.60
C MET A 23 -4.95 17.69 22.65
N ILE A 24 -3.72 17.53 23.18
CA ILE A 24 -2.52 17.20 22.38
C ILE A 24 -2.65 15.81 21.74
N ASN A 25 -3.23 14.86 22.46
CA ASN A 25 -3.49 13.51 21.95
C ASN A 25 -4.52 13.55 20.81
N GLU A 26 -5.62 14.26 20.99
CA GLU A 26 -6.66 14.43 19.96
C GLU A 26 -6.10 15.14 18.72
N LEU A 27 -5.39 16.25 18.90
CA LEU A 27 -4.77 16.98 17.79
C LEU A 27 -3.71 16.13 17.06
N SER A 28 -2.96 15.30 17.78
CA SER A 28 -2.02 14.35 17.19
C SER A 28 -2.72 13.26 16.37
N ALA A 29 -3.88 12.78 16.83
CA ALA A 29 -4.68 11.81 16.10
C ALA A 29 -5.22 12.40 14.79
N ILE A 30 -5.81 13.59 14.85
CA ILE A 30 -6.32 14.31 13.69
C ILE A 30 -5.18 14.60 12.70
N ALA A 31 -4.05 15.11 13.17
CA ALA A 31 -2.89 15.40 12.32
C ALA A 31 -2.33 14.14 11.64
N ARG A 32 -2.39 12.98 12.31
CA ARG A 32 -1.96 11.70 11.74
C ARG A 32 -2.93 11.20 10.67
N GLU A 33 -4.23 11.33 10.91
CA GLU A 33 -5.26 11.01 9.92
C GLU A 33 -5.14 11.92 8.69
N ASP A 34 -5.06 13.23 8.88
CA ASP A 34 -4.88 14.20 7.80
C ASP A 34 -3.61 13.94 6.97
N ALA A 35 -2.51 13.56 7.62
CA ALA A 35 -1.25 13.26 6.96
C ALA A 35 -1.27 11.95 6.14
N THR A 36 -2.14 11.00 6.49
CA THR A 36 -2.20 9.68 5.84
C THR A 36 -3.39 9.48 4.92
N ARG A 37 -4.42 10.33 5.01
CA ARG A 37 -5.68 10.23 4.25
C ARG A 37 -5.46 10.03 2.75
N TYR A 38 -4.68 10.88 2.09
CA TYR A 38 -4.45 10.76 0.65
C TYR A 38 -3.72 9.47 0.25
N ALA A 39 -2.76 9.02 1.07
CA ALA A 39 -2.04 7.78 0.82
C ALA A 39 -2.94 6.55 1.05
N LEU A 40 -3.85 6.62 2.03
CA LEU A 40 -4.86 5.60 2.27
C LEU A 40 -5.86 5.51 1.11
N GLU A 41 -6.38 6.64 0.65
CA GLU A 41 -7.29 6.68 -0.50
C GLU A 41 -6.65 6.10 -1.77
N GLU A 42 -5.38 6.39 -2.02
CA GLU A 42 -4.67 5.82 -3.17
C GLU A 42 -4.41 4.32 -3.00
N LEU A 43 -4.09 3.87 -1.77
CA LEU A 43 -3.96 2.45 -1.45
C LEU A 43 -5.29 1.71 -1.70
N GLU A 44 -6.42 2.23 -1.22
CA GLU A 44 -7.73 1.64 -1.44
C GLU A 44 -8.08 1.55 -2.93
N LYS A 45 -7.85 2.63 -3.69
CA LYS A 45 -8.03 2.60 -5.17
C LYS A 45 -7.15 1.55 -5.83
N SER A 46 -5.89 1.42 -5.40
CA SER A 46 -4.96 0.43 -5.95
C SER A 46 -5.39 -1.01 -5.62
N VAL A 47 -5.95 -1.24 -4.43
CA VAL A 47 -6.50 -2.53 -4.00
C VAL A 47 -7.67 -2.91 -4.88
N ASP A 48 -8.59 -1.99 -5.14
CA ASP A 48 -9.77 -2.29 -5.95
C ASP A 48 -9.41 -2.54 -7.41
N ARG A 49 -8.50 -1.74 -7.99
CA ARG A 49 -7.93 -2.02 -9.33
C ARG A 49 -7.27 -3.40 -9.40
N LEU A 50 -6.53 -3.81 -8.37
CA LEU A 50 -5.90 -5.13 -8.32
C LEU A 50 -6.93 -6.26 -8.25
N LYS A 51 -8.01 -6.08 -7.47
CA LYS A 51 -9.11 -7.06 -7.42
C LYS A 51 -9.78 -7.19 -8.78
N GLU A 52 -10.08 -6.07 -9.44
CA GLU A 52 -10.70 -6.05 -10.77
C GLU A 52 -9.82 -6.75 -11.81
N ALA A 53 -8.52 -6.43 -11.87
CA ALA A 53 -7.59 -7.07 -12.79
C ALA A 53 -7.46 -8.58 -12.55
N ARG A 54 -7.42 -9.02 -11.28
CA ARG A 54 -7.41 -10.45 -10.92
C ARG A 54 -8.70 -11.15 -11.30
N ALA A 55 -9.84 -10.50 -11.09
CA ALA A 55 -11.14 -11.03 -11.46
C ALA A 55 -11.27 -11.18 -12.98
N ALA A 56 -10.84 -10.18 -13.75
CA ALA A 56 -10.83 -10.23 -15.21
C ALA A 56 -9.94 -11.37 -15.75
N MET A 57 -8.72 -11.51 -15.22
CA MET A 57 -7.83 -12.63 -15.59
C MET A 57 -8.45 -14.00 -15.25
N THR A 58 -9.11 -14.10 -14.10
CA THR A 58 -9.77 -15.35 -13.68
C THR A 58 -10.98 -15.66 -14.57
N GLN A 59 -11.77 -14.64 -14.92
CA GLN A 59 -12.90 -14.79 -15.84
C GLN A 59 -12.43 -15.24 -17.23
N PHE A 60 -11.34 -14.65 -17.74
CA PHE A 60 -10.72 -15.09 -18.98
C PHE A 60 -10.34 -16.57 -18.91
N ARG A 61 -9.57 -16.98 -17.89
CA ARG A 61 -9.14 -18.38 -17.70
C ARG A 61 -10.31 -19.35 -17.59
N ASN A 62 -11.38 -18.95 -16.91
CA ASN A 62 -12.59 -19.78 -16.77
C ASN A 62 -13.36 -19.89 -18.10
N ARG A 63 -13.44 -18.80 -18.88
CA ARG A 63 -14.13 -18.79 -20.17
C ARG A 63 -13.38 -19.61 -21.21
N THR A 64 -12.06 -19.44 -21.28
CA THR A 64 -11.22 -20.02 -22.34
C THR A 64 -10.65 -21.38 -21.96
N GLN A 65 -10.63 -21.73 -20.66
CA GLN A 65 -9.91 -22.88 -20.11
C GLN A 65 -8.39 -22.84 -20.39
N ILE A 66 -7.86 -21.68 -20.78
CA ILE A 66 -6.45 -21.46 -21.08
C ILE A 66 -5.82 -20.74 -19.88
N VAL A 67 -4.94 -21.45 -19.16
CA VAL A 67 -4.22 -20.90 -18.00
C VAL A 67 -3.03 -20.05 -18.45
N ASP A 68 -2.29 -20.59 -19.41
CA ASP A 68 -1.12 -19.97 -20.05
C ASP A 68 -1.23 -20.21 -21.57
N PRO A 69 -1.49 -19.15 -22.36
CA PRO A 69 -1.58 -19.28 -23.81
C PRO A 69 -0.26 -19.74 -24.45
N GLY A 70 0.89 -19.36 -23.91
CA GLY A 70 2.20 -19.75 -24.43
C GLY A 70 2.41 -21.26 -24.30
N ALA A 71 2.19 -21.81 -23.10
CA ALA A 71 2.28 -23.25 -22.86
C ALA A 71 1.23 -24.03 -23.68
N SER A 72 0.02 -23.48 -23.81
CA SER A 72 -1.05 -24.09 -24.60
C SER A 72 -0.70 -24.14 -26.09
N LEU A 73 -0.09 -23.07 -26.62
CA LEU A 73 0.39 -23.01 -28.01
C LEU A 73 1.51 -24.00 -28.25
N GLU A 74 2.49 -24.07 -27.35
CA GLU A 74 3.61 -25.01 -27.45
C GLU A 74 3.12 -26.46 -27.49
N SER A 75 2.17 -26.83 -26.62
CA SER A 75 1.54 -28.15 -26.62
C SER A 75 0.83 -28.45 -27.95
N GLN A 76 0.08 -27.49 -28.49
CA GLN A 76 -0.62 -27.66 -29.78
C GLN A 76 0.36 -27.79 -30.95
N MET A 77 1.43 -26.99 -30.97
CA MET A 77 2.49 -27.09 -31.98
C MET A 77 3.25 -28.42 -31.90
N GLY A 78 3.47 -28.94 -30.70
CA GLY A 78 4.04 -30.28 -30.49
C GLY A 78 3.16 -31.39 -31.06
N LEU A 79 1.85 -31.34 -30.83
CA LEU A 79 0.88 -32.27 -31.42
C LEU A 79 0.89 -32.17 -32.95
N LEU A 80 0.88 -30.95 -33.51
CA LEU A 80 0.89 -30.73 -34.95
C LEU A 80 2.16 -31.30 -35.60
N SER A 81 3.32 -31.09 -34.97
CA SER A 81 4.60 -31.66 -35.39
C SER A 81 4.57 -33.20 -35.37
N SER A 82 3.99 -33.80 -34.32
CA SER A 82 3.80 -35.25 -34.25
C SER A 82 2.91 -35.80 -35.36
N LEU A 83 1.78 -35.12 -35.64
CA LEU A 83 0.88 -35.51 -36.73
C LEU A 83 1.56 -35.38 -38.10
N GLN A 84 2.35 -34.32 -38.32
CA GLN A 84 3.12 -34.14 -39.55
C GLN A 84 4.17 -35.24 -39.74
N ALA A 85 4.87 -35.64 -38.68
CA ALA A 85 5.79 -36.78 -38.73
C ALA A 85 5.07 -38.10 -39.04
N GLN A 86 3.90 -38.33 -38.44
CA GLN A 86 3.06 -39.50 -38.74
C GLN A 86 2.56 -39.51 -40.18
N LEU A 87 2.18 -38.33 -40.73
CA LEU A 87 1.79 -38.19 -42.12
C LEU A 87 2.95 -38.54 -43.05
N ALA A 88 4.14 -37.97 -42.80
CA ALA A 88 5.33 -38.24 -43.59
C ALA A 88 5.66 -39.75 -43.61
N GLN A 89 5.64 -40.41 -42.45
CA GLN A 89 5.87 -41.85 -42.37
C GLN A 89 4.80 -42.65 -43.14
N THR A 90 3.53 -42.28 -42.99
CA THR A 90 2.42 -42.99 -43.67
C THR A 90 2.49 -42.82 -45.19
N LEU A 91 2.94 -41.66 -45.68
CA LEU A 91 3.16 -41.42 -47.12
C LEU A 91 4.32 -42.26 -47.66
N ILE A 92 5.42 -42.39 -46.91
CA ILE A 92 6.54 -43.27 -47.28
C ILE A 92 6.07 -44.72 -47.36
N ASP A 93 5.31 -45.19 -46.36
CA ASP A 93 4.77 -46.55 -46.33
C ASP A 93 3.82 -46.80 -47.52
N LEU A 94 3.00 -45.80 -47.88
CA LEU A 94 2.10 -45.86 -49.03
C LEU A 94 2.88 -45.99 -50.36
N ASP A 95 3.94 -45.20 -50.53
CA ASP A 95 4.76 -45.24 -51.74
C ASP A 95 5.49 -46.58 -51.89
N ILE A 96 6.02 -47.14 -50.79
CA ILE A 96 6.62 -48.48 -50.79
C ILE A 96 5.58 -49.54 -51.18
N LEU A 97 4.36 -49.48 -50.63
CA LEU A 97 3.28 -50.41 -50.99
C LEU A 97 2.91 -50.31 -52.47
N ARG A 98 2.78 -49.09 -53.00
CA ARG A 98 2.47 -48.85 -54.43
C ARG A 98 3.54 -49.40 -55.37
N GLN A 99 4.81 -49.37 -54.97
CA GLN A 99 5.92 -49.90 -55.77
C GLN A 99 6.04 -51.43 -55.70
N THR A 100 5.64 -52.04 -54.59
CA THR A 100 5.91 -53.46 -54.30
C THR A 100 4.71 -54.39 -54.53
N THR A 101 3.52 -53.83 -54.70
CA THR A 101 2.25 -54.56 -54.65
C THR A 101 1.35 -54.25 -55.85
N ARG A 102 0.37 -55.13 -56.14
CA ARG A 102 -0.63 -54.91 -57.21
C ARG A 102 -1.56 -53.74 -56.87
N ALA A 103 -2.02 -53.02 -57.89
CA ALA A 103 -2.82 -51.80 -57.73
C ALA A 103 -4.12 -51.96 -56.91
N ASN A 104 -4.71 -53.17 -56.83
CA ASN A 104 -5.96 -53.43 -56.10
C ASN A 104 -5.73 -54.09 -54.72
N ASP A 105 -4.56 -53.94 -54.12
CA ASP A 105 -4.31 -54.51 -52.79
C ASP A 105 -5.01 -53.70 -51.69
N PRO A 106 -5.82 -54.34 -50.82
CA PRO A 106 -6.54 -53.67 -49.73
C PRO A 106 -5.64 -52.83 -48.80
N ARG A 107 -4.35 -53.16 -48.68
CA ARG A 107 -3.38 -52.42 -47.88
C ARG A 107 -3.14 -51.01 -48.42
N ILE A 108 -3.17 -50.81 -49.73
CA ILE A 108 -3.04 -49.47 -50.35
C ILE A 108 -4.23 -48.60 -49.92
N THR A 109 -5.45 -49.09 -50.11
CA THR A 109 -6.67 -48.36 -49.74
C THR A 109 -6.74 -48.07 -48.23
N GLN A 110 -6.25 -49.00 -47.40
CA GLN A 110 -6.19 -48.79 -45.94
C GLN A 110 -5.21 -47.66 -45.58
N THR A 111 -4.02 -47.64 -46.19
CA THR A 111 -3.01 -46.60 -45.93
C THR A 111 -3.45 -45.25 -46.49
N GLU A 112 -4.10 -45.19 -47.65
CA GLU A 112 -4.70 -43.96 -48.20
C GLU A 112 -5.74 -43.35 -47.26
N ARG A 113 -6.63 -44.18 -46.69
CA ARG A 113 -7.58 -43.70 -45.67
C ARG A 113 -6.88 -43.16 -44.43
N ARG A 114 -5.75 -43.77 -44.04
CA ARG A 114 -4.97 -43.28 -42.90
C ARG A 114 -4.36 -41.91 -43.18
N VAL A 115 -3.82 -41.70 -44.39
CA VAL A 115 -3.35 -40.38 -44.86
C VAL A 115 -4.47 -39.35 -44.74
N GLU A 116 -5.65 -39.64 -45.31
CA GLU A 116 -6.79 -38.71 -45.30
C GLU A 116 -7.24 -38.35 -43.86
N VAL A 117 -7.25 -39.33 -42.96
CA VAL A 117 -7.57 -39.10 -41.54
C VAL A 117 -6.54 -38.19 -40.87
N ILE A 118 -5.23 -38.42 -41.11
CA ILE A 118 -4.17 -37.61 -40.51
C ILE A 118 -4.21 -36.18 -41.09
N GLU A 119 -4.39 -36.02 -42.40
CA GLU A 119 -4.53 -34.71 -43.05
C GLU A 119 -5.72 -33.92 -42.50
N ARG A 120 -6.87 -34.58 -42.33
CA ARG A 120 -8.05 -33.96 -41.73
C ARG A 120 -7.76 -33.50 -40.30
N ARG A 121 -7.09 -34.33 -39.48
CA ARG A 121 -6.69 -33.95 -38.11
C ARG A 121 -5.71 -32.78 -38.09
N ILE A 122 -4.71 -32.76 -38.98
CA ILE A 122 -3.78 -31.64 -39.13
C ILE A 122 -4.53 -30.35 -39.46
N ASN A 123 -5.51 -30.40 -40.36
CA ASN A 123 -6.29 -29.22 -40.73
C ASN A 123 -7.22 -28.76 -39.59
N GLU A 124 -7.83 -29.69 -38.85
CA GLU A 124 -8.62 -29.38 -37.66
C GLU A 124 -7.77 -28.68 -36.59
N GLU A 125 -6.57 -29.20 -36.28
CA GLU A 125 -5.68 -28.58 -35.30
C GLU A 125 -5.15 -27.22 -35.79
N ARG A 126 -4.77 -27.10 -37.07
CA ARG A 126 -4.35 -25.81 -37.65
C ARG A 126 -5.43 -24.74 -37.55
N GLN A 127 -6.70 -25.11 -37.70
CA GLN A 127 -7.82 -24.18 -37.56
C GLN A 127 -7.95 -23.69 -36.12
N LYS A 128 -7.77 -24.55 -35.12
CA LYS A 128 -7.84 -24.16 -33.70
C LYS A 128 -6.79 -23.12 -33.31
N VAL A 129 -5.57 -23.22 -33.85
CA VAL A 129 -4.49 -22.23 -33.63
C VAL A 129 -4.57 -21.00 -34.54
N GLY A 130 -5.59 -20.89 -35.39
CA GLY A 130 -5.72 -19.77 -36.32
C GLY A 130 -4.72 -19.80 -37.49
N LEU A 131 -4.08 -20.94 -37.75
CA LEU A 131 -3.16 -21.16 -38.88
C LEU A 131 -3.89 -21.70 -40.14
N GLY A 132 -5.20 -21.86 -40.07
CA GLY A 132 -6.03 -22.29 -41.20
C GLY A 132 -6.33 -21.16 -42.19
N THR A 133 -6.51 -21.49 -43.46
CA THR A 133 -6.85 -20.53 -44.53
C THR A 133 -8.34 -20.15 -44.58
N GLY A 134 -9.15 -20.64 -43.63
CA GLY A 134 -10.58 -20.34 -43.53
C GLY A 134 -10.86 -19.51 -42.28
N SER A 135 -11.78 -18.56 -42.40
CA SER A 135 -12.38 -17.84 -41.28
C SER A 135 -12.71 -18.82 -40.14
N ALA A 136 -12.38 -18.44 -38.91
CA ALA A 136 -12.70 -19.23 -37.72
C ALA A 136 -14.15 -19.75 -37.82
N ARG A 137 -14.37 -21.02 -37.45
CA ARG A 137 -15.72 -21.60 -37.42
C ARG A 137 -16.62 -20.66 -36.61
N ASP A 138 -17.83 -20.39 -37.11
CA ASP A 138 -18.84 -19.56 -36.41
C ASP A 138 -18.88 -19.93 -34.92
N GLY A 139 -18.38 -19.03 -34.06
CA GLY A 139 -18.38 -19.18 -32.60
C GLY A 139 -17.05 -19.53 -31.91
N GLU A 140 -15.97 -19.86 -32.63
CA GLU A 140 -14.63 -20.01 -32.04
C GLU A 140 -13.80 -18.72 -32.22
N GLU A 141 -13.43 -18.06 -31.12
CA GLU A 141 -12.47 -16.94 -31.15
C GLU A 141 -11.11 -17.46 -31.67
N ALA A 142 -10.49 -16.72 -32.59
CA ALA A 142 -9.19 -17.11 -33.11
C ALA A 142 -8.16 -17.12 -31.97
N PHE A 143 -7.28 -18.12 -31.93
CA PHE A 143 -6.26 -18.23 -30.88
C PHE A 143 -5.40 -16.96 -30.75
N ALA A 144 -5.15 -16.25 -31.86
CA ALA A 144 -4.45 -14.97 -31.86
C ALA A 144 -5.20 -13.88 -31.07
N ASP A 145 -6.53 -13.83 -31.16
CA ASP A 145 -7.35 -12.87 -30.42
C ASP A 145 -7.33 -13.20 -28.92
N LEU A 146 -7.38 -14.48 -28.57
CA LEU A 146 -7.26 -14.96 -27.19
C LEU A 146 -5.90 -14.61 -26.57
N VAL A 147 -4.82 -14.75 -27.34
CA VAL A 147 -3.47 -14.35 -26.92
C VAL A 147 -3.41 -12.84 -26.70
N GLY A 148 -3.92 -12.03 -27.63
CA GLY A 148 -3.94 -10.57 -27.48
C GLY A 148 -4.77 -10.10 -26.29
N GLU A 149 -5.92 -10.73 -26.03
CA GLU A 149 -6.72 -10.44 -24.83
C GLU A 149 -5.97 -10.83 -23.55
N TYR A 150 -5.33 -12.00 -23.52
CA TYR A 150 -4.54 -12.45 -22.37
C TYR A 150 -3.37 -11.50 -22.09
N GLU A 151 -2.61 -11.09 -23.11
CA GLU A 151 -1.48 -10.17 -22.96
C GLU A 151 -1.94 -8.84 -22.36
N ARG A 152 -3.05 -8.29 -22.83
CA ARG A 152 -3.64 -7.07 -22.27
C ARG A 152 -4.01 -7.26 -20.80
N LEU A 153 -4.73 -8.34 -20.46
CA LEU A 153 -5.12 -8.63 -19.08
C LEU A 153 -3.92 -8.91 -18.17
N ALA A 154 -2.85 -9.51 -18.70
CA ALA A 154 -1.63 -9.78 -17.97
C ALA A 154 -0.89 -8.47 -17.63
N VAL A 155 -0.79 -7.56 -18.60
CA VAL A 155 -0.23 -6.21 -18.39
C VAL A 155 -1.07 -5.42 -17.39
N ASP A 156 -2.40 -5.44 -17.51
CA ASP A 156 -3.30 -4.77 -16.57
C ASP A 156 -3.09 -5.29 -15.13
N LEU A 157 -2.95 -6.61 -14.98
CA LEU A 157 -2.67 -7.25 -13.69
C LEU A 157 -1.29 -6.86 -13.14
N GLU A 158 -0.25 -6.85 -13.98
CA GLU A 158 1.10 -6.45 -13.58
C GLU A 158 1.11 -4.99 -13.12
N PHE A 159 0.51 -4.09 -13.90
CA PHE A 159 0.43 -2.68 -13.58
C PHE A 159 -0.34 -2.44 -12.27
N ALA A 160 -1.45 -3.16 -12.05
CA ALA A 160 -2.21 -3.09 -10.81
C ALA A 160 -1.40 -3.59 -9.60
N GLN A 161 -0.61 -4.66 -9.76
CA GLN A 161 0.28 -5.16 -8.69
C GLN A 161 1.39 -4.17 -8.34
N GLN A 162 2.04 -3.59 -9.35
CA GLN A 162 3.06 -2.57 -9.15
C GLN A 162 2.49 -1.33 -8.48
N SER A 163 1.32 -0.86 -8.95
CA SER A 163 0.61 0.28 -8.38
C SER A 163 0.23 0.04 -6.92
N TYR A 164 -0.30 -1.15 -6.59
CA TYR A 164 -0.60 -1.54 -5.21
C TYR A 164 0.64 -1.51 -4.32
N THR A 165 1.74 -2.09 -4.80
CA THR A 165 3.00 -2.14 -4.03
C THR A 165 3.54 -0.72 -3.78
N ALA A 166 3.49 0.16 -4.78
CA ALA A 166 3.91 1.54 -4.67
C ALA A 166 3.00 2.37 -3.73
N ALA A 167 1.68 2.17 -3.81
CA ALA A 167 0.72 2.83 -2.93
C ALA A 167 0.89 2.37 -1.47
N LEU A 168 1.11 1.07 -1.25
CA LEU A 168 1.38 0.52 0.08
C LEU A 168 2.65 1.11 0.69
N ALA A 169 3.75 1.15 -0.07
CA ALA A 169 4.99 1.76 0.37
C ALA A 169 4.82 3.27 0.68
N SER A 170 4.00 3.98 -0.10
CA SER A 170 3.71 5.39 0.13
C SER A 170 2.88 5.60 1.40
N TYR A 171 1.89 4.75 1.65
CA TYR A 171 1.10 4.75 2.88
C TYR A 171 1.96 4.48 4.12
N ASP A 172 2.81 3.46 4.06
CA ASP A 172 3.73 3.12 5.16
C ASP A 172 4.70 4.26 5.47
N SER A 173 5.19 4.95 4.43
CA SER A 173 6.03 6.14 4.58
C SER A 173 5.28 7.29 5.25
N ALA A 174 4.06 7.60 4.79
CA ALA A 174 3.21 8.64 5.38
C ALA A 174 2.86 8.32 6.85
N LEU A 175 2.59 7.05 7.15
CA LEU A 175 2.32 6.58 8.50
C LEU A 175 3.53 6.77 9.41
N ALA A 176 4.73 6.42 8.93
CA ALA A 176 5.97 6.59 9.67
C ALA A 176 6.29 8.07 9.92
N GLU A 177 6.05 8.95 8.95
CA GLU A 177 6.26 10.39 9.11
C GLU A 177 5.28 10.99 10.12
N ALA A 178 4.00 10.61 10.05
CA ALA A 178 2.98 11.06 10.98
C ALA A 178 3.28 10.62 12.43
N GLN A 179 3.73 9.37 12.63
CA GLN A 179 4.17 8.88 13.93
C GLN A 179 5.39 9.65 14.48
N ARG A 180 6.36 10.00 13.62
CA ARG A 180 7.50 10.84 14.04
C ARG A 180 7.04 12.18 14.55
N ARG A 181 6.14 12.88 13.82
CA ARG A 181 5.64 14.21 14.19
C ARG A 181 4.87 14.19 15.52
N SER A 182 4.02 13.19 15.75
CA SER A 182 3.30 13.03 17.02
C SER A 182 4.24 12.83 18.22
N ARG A 183 5.33 12.07 18.05
CA ARG A 183 6.34 11.89 19.12
C ARG A 183 7.03 13.20 19.52
N TYR A 184 7.26 14.12 18.57
CA TYR A 184 7.85 15.44 18.88
C TYR A 184 6.90 16.35 19.64
N LEU A 185 5.58 16.21 19.44
CA LEU A 185 4.56 17.02 20.13
C LEU A 185 4.44 16.62 21.62
N ALA A 186 4.45 15.32 21.91
CA ALA A 186 4.35 14.79 23.27
C ALA A 186 5.58 15.10 24.15
N ALA A 187 6.74 15.37 23.56
CA ALA A 187 7.97 15.61 24.30
C ALA A 187 8.08 17.02 24.90
N HIS A 188 7.16 17.95 24.63
CA HIS A 188 7.46 19.37 24.85
C HIS A 188 7.18 19.96 26.24
N VAL A 189 6.28 19.46 27.09
CA VAL A 189 6.10 20.11 28.42
C VAL A 189 5.62 19.15 29.49
N SER A 190 6.48 18.84 30.46
CA SER A 190 6.05 18.37 31.78
C SER A 190 6.01 19.58 32.73
N PRO A 191 4.92 19.80 33.49
CA PRO A 191 4.84 20.90 34.44
C PRO A 191 5.85 20.65 35.56
N THR A 192 6.90 21.47 35.60
CA THR A 192 7.85 21.45 36.71
C THR A 192 7.27 22.21 37.89
N LEU A 193 7.57 21.73 39.10
CA LEU A 193 7.19 22.37 40.35
C LEU A 193 7.72 23.82 40.35
N PRO A 194 6.88 24.84 40.61
CA PRO A 194 7.40 26.16 40.93
C PRO A 194 8.06 26.09 42.31
N GLU A 195 9.38 25.87 42.33
CA GLU A 195 10.17 25.67 43.57
C GLU A 195 10.31 26.91 44.45
N SER A 196 9.76 28.07 44.07
CA SER A 196 9.81 29.24 44.94
C SER A 196 8.52 30.07 44.90
N ALA A 197 7.96 30.28 46.09
CA ALA A 197 6.97 31.32 46.32
C ALA A 197 7.60 32.67 45.99
N THR A 198 7.18 33.31 44.89
CA THR A 198 7.75 34.57 44.41
C THR A 198 7.53 35.74 45.41
N ARG A 199 6.71 35.55 46.46
CA ARG A 199 6.51 36.47 47.58
C ARG A 199 6.19 35.73 48.89
N PRO A 200 6.49 36.30 50.08
CA PRO A 200 6.99 37.66 50.31
C PRO A 200 8.49 37.69 50.56
N GLN A 201 9.17 38.69 49.98
CA GLN A 201 10.56 39.01 50.28
C GLN A 201 10.66 39.54 51.72
N ARG A 202 10.65 38.64 52.70
CA ARG A 202 10.68 38.98 54.13
C ARG A 202 11.87 39.90 54.46
N GLY A 203 12.99 39.76 53.75
CA GLY A 203 14.17 40.62 53.88
C GLY A 203 13.93 42.09 53.48
N SER A 204 13.19 42.36 52.40
CA SER A 204 12.91 43.75 52.00
C SER A 204 11.86 44.42 52.88
N LEU A 205 10.88 43.66 53.36
CA LEU A 205 9.91 44.15 54.35
C LEU A 205 10.59 44.43 55.70
N LEU A 206 11.47 43.54 56.17
CA LEU A 206 12.22 43.75 57.40
C LEU A 206 13.18 44.94 57.30
N SER A 207 13.87 45.12 56.17
CA SER A 207 14.76 46.28 55.96
C SER A 207 13.97 47.58 55.92
N LEU A 208 12.79 47.60 55.29
CA LEU A 208 11.91 48.76 55.26
C LEU A 208 11.41 49.12 56.68
N VAL A 209 10.93 48.14 57.44
CA VAL A 209 10.47 48.35 58.82
C VAL A 209 11.61 48.81 59.74
N ALA A 210 12.80 48.22 59.59
CA ALA A 210 13.99 48.63 60.34
C ALA A 210 14.40 50.08 60.02
N LEU A 211 14.37 50.47 58.74
CA LEU A 211 14.68 51.83 58.30
C LEU A 211 13.71 52.86 58.91
N PHE A 212 12.40 52.61 58.83
CA PHE A 212 11.39 53.51 59.40
C PHE A 212 11.48 53.57 60.93
N SER A 213 11.78 52.44 61.60
CA SER A 213 11.97 52.40 63.06
C SER A 213 13.21 53.21 63.48
N PHE A 214 14.32 53.10 62.73
CA PHE A 214 15.53 53.86 62.99
C PHE A 214 15.33 55.37 62.79
N LEU A 215 14.65 55.78 61.71
CA LEU A 215 14.32 57.18 61.48
C LEU A 215 13.43 57.75 62.58
N SER A 216 12.42 57.00 63.02
CA SER A 216 11.54 57.40 64.12
C SER A 216 12.33 57.58 65.43
N TRP A 217 13.25 56.64 65.73
CA TRP A 217 14.13 56.75 66.89
C TRP A 217 15.06 57.98 66.81
N ALA A 218 15.67 58.25 65.66
CA ALA A 218 16.54 59.41 65.46
C ALA A 218 15.78 60.74 65.67
N VAL A 219 14.55 60.84 65.17
CA VAL A 219 13.68 62.01 65.39
C VAL A 219 13.35 62.18 66.88
N LEU A 220 13.03 61.09 67.59
CA LEU A 220 12.76 61.14 69.03
C LEU A 220 13.98 61.58 69.85
N VAL A 221 15.17 61.08 69.51
CA VAL A 221 16.42 61.47 70.18
C VAL A 221 16.72 62.95 69.93
N LEU A 222 16.60 63.43 68.70
CA LEU A 222 16.79 64.85 68.37
C LEU A 222 15.77 65.75 69.07
N ALA A 223 14.51 65.35 69.13
CA ALA A 223 13.48 66.08 69.87
C ALA A 223 13.78 66.12 71.37
N ALA A 224 14.21 64.99 71.96
CA ALA A 224 14.60 64.93 73.37
C ALA A 224 15.83 65.80 73.65
N TYR A 225 16.82 65.81 72.77
CA TYR A 225 17.99 66.67 72.88
C TYR A 225 17.65 68.15 72.71
N ALA A 226 16.79 68.51 71.75
CA ALA A 226 16.34 69.89 71.54
C ALA A 226 15.52 70.43 72.73
N ILE A 227 14.78 69.57 73.44
CA ILE A 227 14.08 69.95 74.68
C ILE A 227 15.09 70.08 75.84
N ARG A 228 16.13 69.24 75.88
CA ARG A 228 17.16 69.27 76.93
C ARG A 228 18.12 70.46 76.80
N ASP A 229 18.41 70.90 75.57
CA ASP A 229 19.27 72.06 75.26
C ASP A 229 18.54 73.40 75.50
N ARG A 230 17.23 73.36 75.76
CA ARG A 230 16.39 74.50 76.14
C ARG A 230 16.22 74.68 77.66
N ARG A 231 17.02 74.02 78.49
CA ARG A 231 17.10 74.25 79.95
C ARG A 231 18.52 74.64 80.35
#